data_AF-A0A653BXX6-F1
#
_entry.id   AF-A0A653BXX6-F1
#
_cell.length_a   1.000
_cell.length_b   1.000
_cell.length_c   1.000
_cell.angle_alpha   90.00
_cell.angle_beta   90.00
_cell.angle_gamma   90.00
#
_symmetry.space_group_name_H-M   'P 1'
#
loop_
_entity.id
_entity.type
_entity.pdbx_description
1 polymer ?
#
loop_
_entity_poly.entity_id
_entity_poly.type
_entity_poly.pdbx_seq_one_letter_code
_entity_poly.pdbx_strand_id
1 'polypeptide(L)'
;FFPGRLDLRIGKVVEAKRHPDADSLYLLQIECGEDKPRTVCSGLVKYVPIEELENRLVVLLCNLKPVKMRGITSEAMVMCASSENGVEVLSPPPNSTPGEPVECKGYESAPDRPFMNPKKKIFEAVAPELHTNDMLQACYKDAPFEVAGKGYCVAKTLKNVPVK
;
A
#
# COMPACT_ATOMS: atom_id res chain seq x y z
N PHE A 1 -17.14 10.37 -1.09
CA PHE A 1 -17.04 9.60 0.17
C PHE A 1 -16.17 8.35 0.12
N PHE A 2 -15.84 7.77 -1.05
CA PHE A 2 -15.24 6.42 -1.08
C PHE A 2 -13.77 6.27 -0.67
N PRO A 3 -12.80 7.11 -1.09
CA PRO A 3 -11.39 6.85 -0.76
C PRO A 3 -11.09 7.09 0.73
N GLY A 4 -11.78 8.04 1.37
CA GLY A 4 -11.60 8.36 2.78
C GLY A 4 -11.92 7.23 3.75
N ARG A 5 -12.58 6.16 3.28
CA ARG A 5 -12.84 4.95 4.08
C ARG A 5 -11.68 3.97 4.11
N LEU A 6 -10.69 4.14 3.23
CA LEU A 6 -9.46 3.36 3.24
C LEU A 6 -8.53 3.91 4.34
N ASP A 7 -7.94 3.02 5.12
CA ASP A 7 -6.89 3.37 6.08
C ASP A 7 -5.54 3.22 5.40
N LEU A 8 -5.12 4.27 4.69
CA LEU A 8 -3.82 4.32 4.03
C LEU A 8 -2.79 4.97 4.95
N ARG A 9 -1.67 4.26 5.18
CA ARG A 9 -0.58 4.74 6.04
C ARG A 9 0.78 4.50 5.44
N ILE A 10 1.76 5.27 5.88
CA ILE A 10 3.17 4.99 5.61
C ILE A 10 3.60 3.80 6.46
N GLY A 11 4.26 2.83 5.82
CA GLY A 11 4.91 1.70 6.47
C GLY A 11 6.42 1.72 6.25
N LYS A 12 7.18 1.18 7.19
CA LYS A 12 8.60 0.84 6.99
C LYS A 12 8.80 -0.66 7.12
N VAL A 13 9.34 -1.28 6.07
CA VAL A 13 9.70 -2.70 6.10
C VAL A 13 10.93 -2.85 6.99
N VAL A 14 10.77 -3.54 8.11
CA VAL A 14 11.87 -3.81 9.06
C VAL A 14 12.50 -5.17 8.86
N GLU A 15 11.77 -6.11 8.24
CA GLU A 15 12.27 -7.42 7.88
C GLU A 15 11.60 -7.90 6.60
N ALA A 16 12.36 -8.49 5.69
CA ALA A 16 11.85 -9.13 4.48
C ALA A 16 12.42 -10.54 4.36
N LYS A 17 11.55 -11.54 4.19
CA LYS A 17 11.92 -12.95 3.98
C LYS A 17 11.15 -13.54 2.81
N ARG A 18 11.69 -14.57 2.17
CA ARG A 18 10.90 -15.41 1.25
C ARG A 18 9.86 -16.20 2.06
N HIS A 19 8.63 -16.28 1.54
CA HIS A 19 7.61 -17.09 2.17
C HIS A 19 8.01 -18.58 2.10
N PRO A 20 7.93 -19.34 3.21
CA PRO A 20 8.43 -20.72 3.26
C PRO A 20 7.70 -21.65 2.28
N ASP A 21 6.38 -21.46 2.15
CA ASP A 21 5.52 -22.31 1.31
C ASP A 21 5.03 -21.61 0.02
N ALA A 22 5.68 -20.53 -0.42
CA ALA A 22 5.23 -19.77 -1.59
C ALA A 22 6.35 -19.00 -2.31
N ASP A 23 6.83 -19.54 -3.43
CA ASP A 23 7.95 -18.97 -4.20
C ASP A 23 7.69 -17.57 -4.78
N SER A 24 6.42 -17.18 -4.89
CA SER A 24 6.01 -15.88 -5.44
C SER A 24 5.78 -14.81 -4.36
N LEU A 25 5.82 -15.17 -3.07
CA LEU A 25 5.49 -14.26 -1.98
C LEU A 25 6.71 -13.97 -1.11
N TYR A 26 6.84 -12.72 -0.71
CA TYR A 26 7.62 -12.32 0.45
C TYR A 26 6.74 -12.28 1.68
N LEU A 27 7.37 -12.56 2.83
CA LEU A 27 6.87 -12.31 4.15
C LEU A 27 7.59 -11.08 4.71
N LEU A 28 6.84 -10.00 4.91
CA LEU A 28 7.35 -8.71 5.36
C LEU A 28 6.86 -8.44 6.79
N GLN A 29 7.73 -7.89 7.63
CA GLN A 29 7.35 -7.24 8.88
C GLN A 29 7.41 -5.74 8.64
N ILE A 30 6.29 -5.05 8.82
CA ILE A 30 6.16 -3.63 8.45
C ILE A 30 5.67 -2.82 9.64
N GLU A 31 6.49 -1.89 10.11
CA GLU A 31 6.10 -0.90 11.11
C GLU A 31 5.17 0.13 10.47
N CYS A 32 4.02 0.40 11.09
CA CYS A 32 3.00 1.32 10.57
C CYS A 32 2.39 2.20 11.67
N GLY A 33 3.21 2.60 12.65
CA GLY A 33 2.80 3.45 13.79
C GLY A 33 1.94 2.73 14.83
N GLU A 34 2.02 1.40 14.90
CA GLU A 34 1.35 0.57 15.89
C GLU A 34 2.39 -0.05 16.84
N ASP A 35 1.94 -0.55 17.99
CA ASP A 35 2.84 -1.13 19.01
C ASP A 35 3.69 -2.30 18.49
N LYS A 36 3.21 -2.99 17.46
CA LYS A 36 3.89 -4.10 16.81
C LYS A 36 3.87 -3.93 15.29
N PRO A 37 4.95 -4.34 14.58
CA PRO A 37 4.93 -4.47 13.15
C PRO A 37 3.83 -5.43 12.70
N ARG A 38 3.23 -5.15 11.54
CA ARG A 38 2.27 -6.04 10.89
C ARG A 38 2.98 -7.06 10.02
N THR A 39 2.44 -8.26 9.99
CA THR A 39 2.85 -9.30 9.05
C THR A 39 2.14 -9.09 7.71
N VAL A 40 2.91 -8.96 6.63
CA VAL A 40 2.37 -8.71 5.28
C VAL A 40 2.96 -9.69 4.28
N CYS A 41 2.08 -10.47 3.64
CA CYS A 41 2.46 -11.34 2.53
C CYS A 41 2.32 -10.57 1.22
N SER A 42 3.40 -10.41 0.46
CA SER A 42 3.41 -9.60 -0.75
C SER A 42 3.95 -10.34 -1.96
N GLY A 43 3.24 -10.26 -3.09
CA GLY A 43 3.59 -10.93 -4.35
C GLY A 43 4.70 -10.28 -5.16
N LEU A 44 5.76 -9.78 -4.49
CA LEU A 44 6.78 -8.93 -5.10
C LEU A 44 8.05 -9.68 -5.55
N VAL A 45 8.15 -10.99 -5.30
CA VAL A 45 9.38 -11.78 -5.53
C VAL A 45 9.91 -11.68 -6.97
N LYS A 46 9.02 -11.55 -7.95
CA LYS A 46 9.40 -11.45 -9.37
C LYS A 46 9.74 -10.03 -9.82
N TYR A 47 9.47 -9.03 -8.99
CA TYR A 47 9.44 -7.62 -9.38
C TYR A 47 10.43 -6.76 -8.59
N VAL A 48 10.65 -7.07 -7.32
CA VAL A 48 11.51 -6.28 -6.43
C VAL A 48 12.49 -7.23 -5.73
N PRO A 49 13.80 -7.00 -5.86
CA PRO A 49 14.81 -7.73 -5.09
C PRO A 49 14.59 -7.57 -3.59
N ILE A 50 14.92 -8.60 -2.81
CA ILE A 50 14.68 -8.56 -1.36
C ILE A 50 15.52 -7.48 -0.67
N GLU A 51 16.72 -7.19 -1.20
CA GLU A 51 17.62 -6.16 -0.64
C GLU A 51 17.04 -4.75 -0.83
N GLU A 52 16.17 -4.55 -1.83
CA GLU A 52 15.47 -3.28 -2.04
C GLU A 52 14.24 -3.11 -1.14
N LEU A 53 13.81 -4.16 -0.43
CA LEU A 53 12.65 -4.09 0.46
C LEU A 53 13.05 -3.77 1.89
N GLU A 54 14.21 -4.22 2.37
CA GLU A 54 14.65 -3.93 3.73
C GLU A 54 14.83 -2.42 3.95
N ASN A 55 14.32 -1.92 5.08
CA ASN A 55 14.31 -0.49 5.44
C ASN A 55 13.56 0.43 4.47
N ARG A 56 12.86 -0.11 3.47
CA ARG A 56 12.09 0.68 2.50
C ARG A 56 10.81 1.22 3.11
N LEU A 57 10.53 2.49 2.82
CA LEU A 57 9.23 3.10 3.07
C LEU A 57 8.24 2.71 1.98
N VAL A 58 7.03 2.36 2.38
CA VAL A 58 5.95 1.91 1.50
C VAL A 58 4.62 2.55 1.90
N VAL A 59 3.65 2.53 0.98
CA VAL A 59 2.25 2.87 1.31
C VAL A 59 1.50 1.57 1.61
N LEU A 60 0.80 1.54 2.74
CA LEU A 60 0.02 0.39 3.22
C LEU A 60 -1.47 0.70 3.23
N LEU A 61 -2.28 -0.30 2.89
CA LEU A 61 -3.70 -0.34 3.21
C LEU A 61 -3.92 -1.23 4.46
N CYS A 62 -4.33 -0.59 5.55
CA CYS A 62 -4.30 -1.15 6.90
C CYS A 62 -5.66 -1.62 7.44
N ASN A 63 -6.77 -1.34 6.77
CA ASN A 63 -8.11 -1.73 7.24
C ASN A 63 -8.82 -2.74 6.33
N LEU A 64 -8.07 -3.48 5.49
CA LEU A 64 -8.59 -4.72 4.92
C LEU A 64 -8.72 -5.78 6.01
N LYS A 65 -9.74 -6.64 5.89
CA LYS A 65 -9.83 -7.82 6.76
C LYS A 65 -8.60 -8.71 6.53
N PRO A 66 -7.88 -9.16 7.56
CA PRO A 66 -6.70 -10.00 7.38
C PRO A 66 -7.01 -11.27 6.59
N VAL A 67 -6.10 -11.65 5.69
CA VAL A 67 -6.27 -12.78 4.78
C VAL A 67 -5.15 -13.79 5.01
N LYS A 68 -5.49 -15.07 5.15
CA LYS A 68 -4.50 -16.15 5.17
C LYS A 68 -4.00 -16.44 3.76
N MET A 69 -2.70 -16.31 3.56
CA MET A 69 -1.99 -16.66 2.34
C MET A 69 -1.03 -17.80 2.68
N ARG A 70 -1.31 -19.00 2.16
CA ARG A 70 -0.46 -20.19 2.35
C ARG A 70 -0.10 -20.45 3.83
N GLY A 71 -1.09 -20.29 4.71
CA GLY A 71 -0.94 -20.56 6.15
C GLY A 71 -0.59 -19.33 7.00
N ILE A 72 0.00 -18.28 6.41
CA ILE A 72 0.39 -17.06 7.11
C ILE A 72 -0.67 -15.97 6.92
N THR A 73 -1.05 -15.29 8.00
CA THR A 73 -2.02 -14.18 7.95
C THR A 73 -1.34 -12.89 7.50
N SER A 74 -1.79 -12.32 6.38
CA SER A 74 -1.44 -10.96 5.95
C SER A 74 -2.41 -9.96 6.56
N GLU A 75 -1.88 -8.98 7.28
CA GLU A 75 -2.63 -8.00 8.09
C GLU A 75 -2.74 -6.62 7.43
N ALA A 76 -2.06 -6.42 6.32
CA ALA A 76 -2.15 -5.24 5.48
C ALA A 76 -1.82 -5.61 4.03
N MET A 77 -1.89 -4.63 3.14
CA MET A 77 -1.52 -4.75 1.73
C MET A 77 -0.56 -3.62 1.36
N VAL A 78 0.53 -3.94 0.67
CA VAL A 78 1.47 -2.95 0.12
C VAL A 78 0.91 -2.42 -1.19
N MET A 79 0.69 -1.11 -1.27
CA MET A 79 0.14 -0.47 -2.46
C MET A 79 1.21 -0.36 -3.56
N CYS A 80 0.88 -0.82 -4.75
CA CYS A 80 1.79 -0.88 -5.89
C CYS A 80 1.11 -0.34 -7.16
N ALA A 81 1.88 0.33 -8.02
CA ALA A 81 1.50 0.55 -9.41
C ALA A 81 1.74 -0.73 -10.21
N SER A 82 0.80 -1.14 -11.04
CA SER A 82 0.90 -2.41 -11.78
C SER A 82 0.36 -2.30 -13.20
N SER A 83 1.15 -2.80 -14.15
CA SER A 83 0.78 -2.93 -15.56
C SER A 83 1.33 -4.23 -16.14
N GLU A 84 1.11 -4.45 -17.44
CA GLU A 84 1.73 -5.54 -18.19
C GLU A 84 3.27 -5.44 -18.19
N ASN A 85 3.82 -4.24 -18.01
CA ASN A 85 5.26 -3.99 -18.00
C ASN A 85 5.92 -4.30 -16.63
N GLY A 86 5.13 -4.59 -15.59
CA GLY A 86 5.65 -4.94 -14.27
C GLY A 86 4.87 -4.33 -13.10
N VAL A 87 5.45 -4.46 -11.91
CA VAL A 87 4.89 -3.96 -10.64
C VAL A 87 5.93 -3.10 -9.94
N GLU A 88 5.52 -1.92 -9.51
CA GLU A 88 6.35 -0.98 -8.76
C GLU A 88 5.70 -0.65 -7.42
N VAL A 89 6.43 -0.85 -6.33
CA VAL A 89 5.98 -0.43 -5.00
C VAL A 89 5.96 1.10 -4.93
N LEU A 90 4.85 1.67 -4.47
CA LEU A 90 4.73 3.11 -4.30
C LEU A 90 5.71 3.64 -3.25
N SER A 91 6.42 4.70 -3.62
CA SER A 91 7.37 5.41 -2.78
C SER A 91 6.70 6.62 -2.13
N PRO A 92 6.62 6.67 -0.79
CA PRO A 92 6.23 7.87 -0.06
C PRO A 92 7.21 9.04 -0.31
N PRO A 93 6.81 10.29 -0.01
CA PRO A 93 7.73 11.41 -0.06
C PRO A 93 8.91 11.23 0.93
N PRO A 94 10.06 11.86 0.67
CA PRO A 94 11.19 11.83 1.59
C PRO A 94 10.81 12.31 2.99
N ASN A 95 11.43 11.74 4.02
CA ASN A 95 11.20 12.06 5.44
C ASN A 95 9.81 11.66 5.98
N SER A 96 9.02 10.88 5.24
CA SER A 96 7.84 10.23 5.80
C SER A 96 8.22 9.27 6.94
N THR A 97 7.36 9.18 7.95
CA THR A 97 7.54 8.33 9.12
C THR A 97 6.46 7.26 9.19
N PRO A 98 6.79 6.04 9.68
CA PRO A 98 5.81 4.97 9.87
C PRO A 98 4.57 5.43 10.64
N GLY A 99 3.39 5.10 10.13
CA GLY A 99 2.09 5.44 10.71
C GLY A 99 1.47 6.74 10.24
N GLU A 100 2.20 7.58 9.49
CA GLU A 100 1.62 8.79 8.93
C GLU A 100 0.47 8.45 7.96
N PRO A 101 -0.66 9.19 8.05
CA PRO A 101 -1.77 8.98 7.13
C PRO A 101 -1.40 9.43 5.71
N VAL A 102 -1.91 8.70 4.73
CA VAL A 102 -1.90 9.10 3.32
C VAL A 102 -3.30 9.56 2.96
N GLU A 103 -3.42 10.80 2.50
CA GLU A 103 -4.69 11.46 2.26
C GLU A 103 -4.86 11.84 0.79
N CYS A 104 -6.10 12.13 0.38
CA CYS A 104 -6.42 12.65 -0.94
C CYS A 104 -7.18 13.97 -0.76
N LYS A 105 -6.64 15.09 -1.26
CA LYS A 105 -7.32 16.39 -1.13
C LYS A 105 -8.75 16.33 -1.69
N GLY A 106 -9.67 16.98 -1.00
CA GLY A 106 -11.09 17.01 -1.38
C GLY A 106 -11.89 15.79 -0.92
N TYR A 107 -11.26 14.82 -0.24
CA TYR A 107 -11.94 13.70 0.38
C TYR A 107 -11.71 13.70 1.89
N GLU A 108 -12.78 13.79 2.66
CA GLU A 108 -12.72 13.66 4.12
C GLU A 108 -12.23 12.26 4.50
N SER A 109 -11.21 12.20 5.35
CA SER A 109 -10.67 10.95 5.89
C SER A 109 -11.54 10.44 7.03
N ALA A 110 -12.18 9.28 6.82
CA ALA A 110 -12.99 8.58 7.81
C ALA A 110 -12.84 7.06 7.63
N PRO A 111 -11.65 6.48 7.95
CA PRO A 111 -11.41 5.07 7.70
C PRO A 111 -12.35 4.16 8.49
N ASP A 112 -12.85 3.10 7.84
CA ASP A 112 -13.63 2.08 8.53
C ASP A 112 -12.75 1.35 9.58
N ARG A 113 -13.28 1.15 10.79
CA ARG A 113 -12.59 0.46 11.90
C ARG A 113 -13.42 -0.70 12.50
N PRO A 114 -12.78 -1.78 12.98
CA PRO A 114 -11.35 -2.06 12.85
C PRO A 114 -10.95 -2.45 11.42
N PHE A 115 -11.92 -2.94 10.62
CA PHE A 115 -11.72 -3.31 9.23
C PHE A 115 -12.93 -2.87 8.39
N MET A 116 -12.70 -2.64 7.09
CA MET A 116 -13.74 -2.52 6.10
C MET A 116 -14.61 -3.77 6.06
N ASN A 117 -15.93 -3.58 5.96
CA ASN A 117 -16.86 -4.70 5.83
C ASN A 117 -16.75 -5.32 4.42
N PRO A 118 -16.33 -6.60 4.28
CA PRO A 118 -16.16 -7.23 2.97
C PRO A 118 -17.46 -7.30 2.15
N LYS A 119 -18.62 -7.37 2.82
CA LYS A 119 -19.93 -7.39 2.14
C LYS A 119 -20.26 -6.07 1.45
N LYS A 120 -19.66 -4.97 1.89
CA LYS A 120 -19.85 -3.64 1.28
C LYS A 120 -18.96 -3.41 0.06
N LYS A 121 -18.01 -4.30 -0.23
CA LYS A 121 -17.12 -4.25 -1.40
C LYS A 121 -16.48 -2.86 -1.63
N ILE A 122 -16.03 -2.23 -0.54
CA ILE A 122 -15.61 -0.82 -0.54
C ILE A 122 -14.34 -0.65 -1.35
N PHE A 123 -13.34 -1.51 -1.10
CA PHE A 123 -12.09 -1.46 -1.85
C PHE A 123 -12.33 -1.77 -3.32
N GLU A 124 -13.19 -2.72 -3.66
CA GLU A 124 -13.54 -3.06 -5.04
C GLU A 124 -14.28 -1.93 -5.76
N ALA A 125 -14.99 -1.07 -5.03
CA ALA A 125 -15.60 0.14 -5.59
C ALA A 125 -14.60 1.30 -5.76
N VAL A 126 -13.51 1.31 -4.98
CA VAL A 126 -12.47 2.36 -5.01
C VAL A 126 -11.35 2.01 -6.00
N ALA A 127 -10.91 0.75 -6.02
CA ALA A 127 -9.75 0.27 -6.76
C ALA A 127 -9.75 0.61 -8.26
N PRO A 128 -10.89 0.58 -8.99
CA PRO A 128 -10.89 0.97 -10.41
C PRO A 128 -10.49 2.42 -10.67
N GLU A 129 -10.61 3.30 -9.67
CA GLU A 129 -10.27 4.72 -9.75
C GLU A 129 -8.86 5.01 -9.20
N LEU A 130 -8.19 4.00 -8.63
CA LEU A 130 -6.82 4.13 -8.13
C LEU A 130 -5.83 3.94 -9.29
N HIS A 131 -5.05 4.96 -9.58
CA HIS A 131 -4.08 4.92 -10.68
C HIS A 131 -2.91 5.88 -10.43
N THR A 132 -1.82 5.72 -11.18
CA THR A 132 -0.77 6.74 -11.25
C THR A 132 -1.10 7.76 -12.34
N ASN A 133 -0.73 9.04 -12.17
CA ASN A 133 -0.91 10.06 -13.21
C ASN A 133 0.36 10.27 -14.07
N ASP A 134 0.34 11.27 -14.97
CA ASP A 134 1.50 11.63 -15.83
C ASP A 134 2.75 12.06 -15.05
N MET A 135 2.59 12.48 -13.80
CA MET A 135 3.64 12.85 -12.87
C MET A 135 4.07 11.68 -11.96
N LEU A 136 3.63 10.45 -12.25
CA LEU A 136 3.87 9.22 -11.48
C LEU A 136 3.19 9.20 -10.10
N GLN A 137 2.37 10.19 -9.76
CA GLN A 137 1.73 10.25 -8.45
C GLN A 137 0.59 9.24 -8.39
N ALA A 138 0.55 8.44 -7.33
CA ALA A 138 -0.63 7.62 -7.05
C ALA A 138 -1.79 8.55 -6.72
N CYS A 139 -2.95 8.29 -7.31
CA CYS A 139 -4.13 9.12 -7.21
C CYS A 139 -5.37 8.25 -6.99
N TYR A 140 -6.37 8.81 -6.31
CA TYR A 140 -7.75 8.37 -6.47
C TYR A 140 -8.46 9.40 -7.33
N LYS A 141 -8.94 8.99 -8.51
CA LYS A 141 -9.37 9.94 -9.55
C LYS A 141 -8.26 10.96 -9.80
N ASP A 142 -8.59 12.24 -9.84
CA ASP A 142 -7.62 13.32 -10.05
C ASP A 142 -6.91 13.77 -8.77
N ALA A 143 -7.20 13.17 -7.61
CA ALA A 143 -6.63 13.58 -6.33
C ALA A 143 -5.40 12.73 -5.95
N PRO A 144 -4.20 13.35 -5.90
CA PRO A 144 -2.99 12.62 -5.53
C PRO A 144 -2.98 12.20 -4.06
N PHE A 145 -2.30 11.08 -3.81
CA PHE A 145 -1.94 10.57 -2.49
C PHE A 145 -0.87 11.47 -1.91
N GLU A 146 -1.21 12.17 -0.83
CA GLU A 146 -0.36 13.13 -0.16
C GLU A 146 -0.07 12.68 1.28
N VAL A 147 1.16 12.88 1.71
CA VAL A 147 1.51 12.91 3.14
C VAL A 147 1.59 14.38 3.53
N ALA A 148 0.75 14.79 4.47
CA ALA A 148 0.53 16.18 4.83
C ALA A 148 1.86 16.94 5.07
N GLY A 149 2.11 17.98 4.26
CA GLY A 149 3.29 18.82 4.37
C GLY A 149 4.61 18.21 3.88
N LYS A 150 4.61 16.95 3.39
CA LYS A 150 5.82 16.24 2.92
C LYS A 150 5.84 15.99 1.42
N GLY A 151 4.67 15.87 0.79
CA GLY A 151 4.54 15.71 -0.66
C GLY A 151 3.73 14.47 -1.04
N TYR A 152 3.99 13.93 -2.23
CA TYR A 152 3.13 12.92 -2.85
C TYR A 152 3.76 11.54 -2.89
N CYS A 153 2.92 10.51 -2.82
CA CYS A 153 3.32 9.12 -3.05
C CYS A 153 3.42 8.85 -4.56
N VAL A 154 4.54 8.30 -5.01
CA VAL A 154 4.84 8.14 -6.45
C VAL A 154 5.25 6.71 -6.82
N ALA A 155 4.94 6.30 -8.04
CA ALA A 155 5.59 5.17 -8.69
C ALA A 155 6.97 5.58 -9.23
N LYS A 156 7.79 4.60 -9.64
CA LYS A 156 9.15 4.86 -10.11
C LYS A 156 9.14 5.27 -11.59
N THR A 157 8.41 4.55 -12.43
CA THR A 157 8.33 4.79 -13.88
C THR A 157 6.95 4.55 -14.48
N LEU A 158 6.06 3.82 -13.80
CA LEU A 158 4.75 3.48 -14.35
C LEU A 158 3.74 4.64 -14.24
N LYS A 159 3.39 5.24 -15.38
CA LYS A 159 2.40 6.32 -15.52
C LYS A 159 1.07 5.81 -16.03
N ASN A 160 -0.04 6.38 -15.57
CA ASN A 160 -1.39 6.07 -16.05
C ASN A 160 -1.74 4.57 -15.93
N VAL A 161 -1.23 3.92 -14.86
CA VAL A 161 -1.48 2.50 -14.59
C VAL A 161 -2.30 2.33 -13.32
N PRO A 162 -3.05 1.22 -13.18
CA PRO A 162 -3.74 0.90 -11.95
C PRO A 162 -2.82 0.82 -10.73
N VAL A 163 -3.32 1.32 -9.60
CA VAL A 163 -2.72 1.14 -8.27
C VAL A 163 -3.56 0.14 -7.48
N LYS A 164 -2.91 -0.89 -6.94
CA LYS A 164 -3.57 -1.98 -6.20
C LYS A 164 -2.69 -2.54 -5.09
#